data_AF-A0A371INS5-F1
#
_entry.id   AF-A0A371INS5-F1
#
_cell.length_a   1.000
_cell.length_b   1.000
_cell.length_c   1.000
_cell.angle_alpha   90.00
_cell.angle_beta   90.00
_cell.angle_gamma   90.00
#
_symmetry.space_group_name_H-M   'P 1'
#
loop_
_entity.id
_entity.type
_entity.pdbx_description
1 polymer ?
#
loop_
_entity_poly.entity_id
_entity_poly.type
_entity_poly.pdbx_seq_one_letter_code
_entity_poly.pdbx_strand_id
1 'polypeptide(L)'
;MAFNFRLQKILDIKEKEEDDRKNAASIANKKVEIANMELGDLLEEYKLKGQERVLKISDGSQLSEVLEINGYIDYLGKAIDKKKIEIKKLEQEADERKDEYLESRKTRKTYDNLKEKTYQRFLQEEQKEEAKVIDQIVSYTYTKKIK
;
A
#
# COMPACT_ATOMS: atom_id res chain seq x y z
N MET A 1 15.23 35.67 -6.66
CA MET A 1 15.06 34.78 -7.84
C MET A 1 13.97 33.73 -7.59
N ALA A 2 13.48 33.00 -8.61
CA ALA A 2 12.56 31.88 -8.40
C ALA A 2 13.33 30.57 -8.17
N PHE A 3 12.95 29.80 -7.14
CA PHE A 3 13.59 28.52 -6.84
C PHE A 3 13.28 27.46 -7.91
N ASN A 4 14.30 26.74 -8.38
CA ASN A 4 14.15 25.63 -9.31
C ASN A 4 14.86 24.38 -8.80
N PHE A 5 14.09 23.32 -8.53
CA PHE A 5 14.64 22.04 -8.12
C PHE A 5 15.01 21.19 -9.34
N ARG A 6 16.31 20.96 -9.55
CA ARG A 6 16.85 20.23 -10.71
C ARG A 6 16.27 18.83 -10.91
N LEU A 7 15.81 18.18 -9.84
CA LEU A 7 15.27 16.81 -9.89
C LEU A 7 13.74 16.77 -9.79
N GLN A 8 13.03 17.89 -10.02
CA GLN A 8 11.57 17.95 -9.90
C GLN A 8 10.88 16.88 -10.77
N LYS A 9 11.30 16.71 -12.02
CA LYS A 9 10.75 15.66 -12.91
C LYS A 9 10.92 14.25 -12.35
N ILE A 10 12.03 13.96 -11.66
CA ILE A 10 12.27 12.65 -11.04
C ILE A 10 11.36 12.48 -9.84
N LEU A 11 11.21 13.53 -9.01
CA LEU A 11 10.30 13.51 -7.88
C LEU A 11 8.85 13.24 -8.32
N ASP A 12 8.39 13.91 -9.38
CA ASP A 12 7.03 13.72 -9.92
C ASP A 12 6.80 12.27 -10.40
N ILE A 13 7.82 11.66 -11.02
CA ILE A 13 7.77 10.24 -11.43
C ILE A 13 7.71 9.34 -10.19
N LYS A 14 8.48 9.63 -9.14
CA LYS A 14 8.47 8.85 -7.90
C LYS A 14 7.18 8.96 -7.11
N GLU A 15 6.51 10.11 -7.16
CA GLU A 15 5.17 10.26 -6.60
C GLU A 15 4.15 9.38 -7.33
N LYS A 16 4.15 9.39 -8.67
CA LYS A 16 3.29 8.50 -9.46
C LYS A 16 3.56 7.03 -9.19
N GLU A 17 4.83 6.63 -9.17
CA GLU A 17 5.22 5.25 -8.85
C GLU A 17 4.75 4.83 -7.44
N GLU A 18 4.80 5.72 -6.45
CA GLU A 18 4.28 5.46 -5.10
C GLU A 18 2.76 5.24 -5.13
N ASP A 19 2.02 6.09 -5.84
CA ASP A 19 0.56 5.97 -5.97
C ASP A 19 0.16 4.68 -6.69
N ASP A 20 0.86 4.31 -7.76
CA ASP A 20 0.60 3.07 -8.49
C ASP A 20 0.82 1.83 -7.61
N ARG A 21 1.93 1.80 -6.85
CA ARG A 21 2.23 0.70 -5.91
C ARG A 21 1.24 0.65 -4.76
N LYS A 22 0.80 1.79 -4.23
CA LYS A 22 -0.25 1.88 -3.21
C LYS A 22 -1.56 1.28 -3.72
N ASN A 23 -1.94 1.61 -4.95
CA ASN A 23 -3.14 1.06 -5.58
C ASN A 23 -3.01 -0.46 -5.78
N ALA A 24 -1.86 -0.94 -6.25
CA ALA A 24 -1.59 -2.37 -6.39
C ALA A 24 -1.70 -3.12 -5.05
N ALA A 25 -1.11 -2.59 -3.97
CA ALA A 25 -1.23 -3.16 -2.63
C ALA A 25 -2.69 -3.17 -2.12
N SER A 26 -3.46 -2.11 -2.39
CA SER A 26 -4.88 -2.07 -2.05
C SER A 26 -5.70 -3.13 -2.80
N ILE A 27 -5.42 -3.32 -4.09
CA ILE A 27 -6.07 -4.37 -4.91
C ILE A 27 -5.72 -5.76 -4.38
N ALA A 28 -4.46 -6.01 -4.03
CA ALA A 28 -4.04 -7.30 -3.46
C ALA A 28 -4.75 -7.60 -2.13
N ASN A 29 -4.82 -6.62 -1.22
CA ASN A 29 -5.56 -6.76 0.03
C ASN A 29 -7.05 -7.05 -0.19
N LYS A 30 -7.71 -6.37 -1.14
CA LYS A 30 -9.11 -6.65 -1.47
C LYS A 30 -9.32 -8.08 -1.95
N LYS A 31 -8.38 -8.65 -2.72
CA LYS A 31 -8.46 -10.06 -3.14
C LYS A 31 -8.39 -11.01 -1.93
N VAL A 32 -7.52 -10.72 -0.96
CA VAL A 32 -7.43 -11.48 0.29
C VAL A 32 -8.75 -11.39 1.07
N GLU A 33 -9.33 -10.20 1.19
CA GLU A 33 -10.62 -10.01 1.87
C GLU A 33 -11.75 -10.81 1.21
N ILE A 34 -11.88 -10.73 -0.12
CA ILE A 34 -12.89 -11.50 -0.88
C ILE A 34 -12.69 -13.00 -0.68
N ALA A 35 -11.45 -13.49 -0.82
CA ALA A 35 -11.17 -14.91 -0.65
C ALA A 35 -11.48 -15.41 0.78
N ASN A 36 -11.25 -14.58 1.79
CA ASN A 36 -11.63 -14.89 3.18
C ASN A 36 -13.15 -14.90 3.40
N MET A 37 -13.89 -13.99 2.74
CA MET A 37 -15.36 -14.03 2.76
C MET A 37 -15.88 -15.33 2.15
N GLU A 38 -15.39 -15.71 0.96
CA GLU A 38 -15.77 -16.97 0.30
C GLU A 38 -15.41 -18.21 1.13
N LEU A 39 -14.28 -18.18 1.86
CA LEU A 39 -13.93 -19.23 2.81
C LEU A 39 -14.92 -19.28 3.99
N GLY A 40 -15.38 -18.13 4.47
CA GLY A 40 -16.42 -18.02 5.49
C GLY A 40 -17.71 -18.71 5.07
N ASP A 41 -18.18 -18.41 3.85
CA ASP A 41 -19.38 -19.02 3.28
C ASP A 41 -19.24 -20.55 3.17
N LEU A 42 -18.09 -21.04 2.68
CA LEU A 42 -17.80 -22.48 2.60
C LEU A 42 -17.80 -23.16 3.97
N LEU A 43 -17.24 -22.51 5.00
CA LEU A 43 -17.20 -23.04 6.36
C LEU A 43 -18.61 -23.08 6.98
N GLU A 44 -19.42 -22.07 6.73
CA GLU A 44 -20.82 -22.04 7.16
C GLU A 44 -21.61 -23.16 6.49
N GLU A 45 -21.49 -23.32 5.17
CA GLU A 45 -22.14 -24.38 4.43
C GLU A 45 -21.70 -25.78 4.92
N TYR A 46 -20.39 -25.98 5.12
CA TYR A 46 -19.86 -27.23 5.68
C TYR A 46 -20.47 -27.56 7.06
N LYS A 47 -20.61 -26.53 7.92
CA LYS A 47 -21.24 -26.68 9.24
C LYS A 47 -22.72 -27.04 9.12
N LEU A 48 -23.47 -26.36 8.25
CA LEU A 48 -24.90 -26.60 8.03
C LEU A 48 -25.14 -28.02 7.50
N LYS A 49 -24.34 -28.46 6.52
CA LYS A 49 -24.42 -29.84 6.00
C LYS A 49 -24.04 -30.88 7.04
N GLY A 50 -23.07 -30.56 7.89
CA GLY A 50 -22.74 -31.38 9.06
C GLY A 50 -23.92 -31.56 10.01
N GLN A 51 -24.69 -30.50 10.28
CA GLN A 51 -25.90 -30.56 11.10
C GLN A 51 -27.03 -31.33 10.41
N GLU A 52 -27.27 -31.08 9.12
CA GLU A 52 -28.24 -31.80 8.30
C GLU A 52 -28.00 -33.32 8.34
N ARG A 53 -26.75 -33.74 8.24
CA ARG A 53 -26.36 -35.15 8.37
C ARG A 53 -26.79 -35.74 9.71
N VAL A 54 -26.54 -35.05 10.82
CA VAL A 54 -26.91 -35.55 12.16
C VAL A 54 -28.42 -35.73 12.28
N LEU A 55 -29.19 -34.76 11.77
CA LEU A 55 -30.66 -34.84 11.76
C LEU A 55 -31.15 -36.02 10.93
N LYS A 56 -30.65 -36.19 9.69
CA LYS A 56 -31.05 -37.32 8.82
C LYS A 56 -30.76 -38.68 9.45
N ILE A 57 -29.62 -38.82 10.14
CA ILE A 57 -29.27 -40.05 10.87
C ILE A 57 -30.24 -40.27 12.04
N SER A 58 -30.55 -39.22 12.80
CA SER A 58 -31.49 -39.30 13.93
C SER A 58 -32.92 -39.64 13.52
N ASP A 59 -33.35 -39.17 12.34
CA ASP A 59 -34.70 -39.38 11.81
C ASP A 59 -34.87 -40.74 11.11
N GLY A 60 -33.83 -41.57 11.07
CA GLY A 60 -33.88 -42.88 10.41
C GLY A 60 -33.97 -42.81 8.88
N SER A 61 -33.41 -41.74 8.28
CA SER A 61 -33.40 -41.52 6.83
C SER A 61 -32.69 -42.66 6.08
N GLN A 62 -32.93 -42.76 4.77
CA GLN A 62 -32.31 -43.82 3.97
C GLN A 62 -30.79 -43.67 3.90
N LEU A 63 -30.08 -44.81 3.90
CA LEU A 63 -28.61 -44.85 3.83
C LEU A 63 -28.05 -44.08 2.62
N SER A 64 -28.75 -44.13 1.47
CA SER A 64 -28.40 -43.40 0.25
C SER A 64 -28.30 -41.89 0.48
N GLU A 65 -29.29 -41.31 1.16
CA GLU A 65 -29.32 -39.87 1.44
C GLU A 65 -28.18 -39.43 2.37
N VAL A 66 -27.84 -40.27 3.35
CA VAL A 66 -26.73 -40.01 4.27
C VAL A 66 -25.39 -40.10 3.53
N LEU A 67 -25.24 -41.04 2.59
CA LEU A 67 -24.05 -41.17 1.76
C LEU A 67 -23.86 -39.98 0.82
N GLU A 68 -24.94 -39.47 0.22
CA GLU A 68 -24.88 -38.26 -0.63
C GLU A 68 -24.40 -37.04 0.17
N ILE A 69 -24.97 -36.81 1.36
CA ILE A 69 -24.54 -35.71 2.24
C ILE A 69 -23.07 -35.88 2.65
N ASN A 70 -22.64 -37.10 2.97
CA ASN A 70 -21.24 -37.36 3.31
C ASN A 70 -20.29 -37.06 2.15
N GLY A 71 -20.66 -37.46 0.93
CA GLY A 71 -19.89 -37.13 -0.28
C GLY A 71 -19.77 -35.62 -0.49
N TYR A 72 -20.86 -34.89 -0.26
CA TYR A 72 -20.85 -33.43 -0.37
C TYR A 72 -20.02 -32.75 0.73
N ILE A 73 -20.10 -33.23 1.98
CA ILE A 73 -19.26 -32.74 3.09
C ILE A 73 -17.77 -32.96 2.78
N ASP A 74 -17.38 -34.13 2.24
CA ASP A 74 -16.00 -34.40 1.83
C ASP A 74 -15.53 -33.47 0.72
N TYR A 75 -16.40 -33.20 -0.27
CA TYR A 75 -16.14 -32.20 -1.31
C TYR A 75 -15.92 -30.81 -0.72
N LEU A 76 -16.80 -30.35 0.19
CA LEU A 76 -16.67 -29.06 0.86
C LEU A 76 -15.37 -28.97 1.67
N GLY A 77 -15.00 -30.04 2.38
CA GLY A 77 -13.72 -30.10 3.12
C GLY A 77 -12.52 -29.89 2.20
N LYS A 78 -12.48 -30.59 1.05
CA LYS A 78 -11.42 -30.40 0.03
C LYS A 78 -11.42 -28.99 -0.56
N ALA A 79 -12.60 -28.41 -0.81
CA ALA A 79 -12.73 -27.06 -1.32
C ALA A 79 -12.20 -26.02 -0.32
N ILE A 80 -12.52 -26.18 0.97
CA ILE A 80 -12.01 -25.35 2.08
C ILE A 80 -10.49 -25.41 2.15
N ASP A 81 -9.90 -26.61 2.09
CA ASP A 81 -8.45 -26.76 2.16
C ASP A 81 -7.75 -26.11 0.96
N LYS A 82 -8.31 -26.29 -0.24
CA LYS A 82 -7.82 -25.61 -1.44
C LYS A 82 -7.90 -24.08 -1.29
N LYS A 83 -9.02 -23.57 -0.76
CA LYS A 83 -9.23 -22.13 -0.57
C LYS A 83 -8.28 -21.53 0.47
N LYS A 84 -7.99 -22.25 1.55
CA LYS A 84 -6.95 -21.85 2.53
C LYS A 84 -5.57 -21.74 1.91
N ILE A 85 -5.20 -22.66 1.02
CA ILE A 85 -3.91 -22.59 0.30
C ILE A 85 -3.89 -21.38 -0.64
N GLU A 86 -4.99 -21.10 -1.33
CA GLU A 86 -5.13 -19.92 -2.18
C GLU A 86 -4.99 -18.62 -1.37
N ILE A 87 -5.69 -18.50 -0.24
CA ILE A 87 -5.59 -17.34 0.66
C ILE A 87 -4.16 -17.11 1.10
N LYS A 88 -3.43 -18.14 1.53
CA LYS A 88 -2.02 -18.01 1.91
C LYS A 88 -1.15 -17.44 0.77
N LYS A 89 -1.40 -17.83 -0.47
CA LYS A 89 -0.68 -17.28 -1.63
C LYS A 89 -1.04 -15.82 -1.89
N LEU A 90 -2.32 -15.47 -1.75
CA LEU A 90 -2.79 -14.09 -1.90
C LEU A 90 -2.25 -13.18 -0.78
N GLU A 91 -2.17 -13.69 0.45
CA GLU A 91 -1.56 -12.99 1.59
C GLU A 91 -0.07 -12.71 1.33
N GLN A 92 0.67 -13.71 0.85
CA GLN A 92 2.07 -13.53 0.45
C GLN A 92 2.22 -12.46 -0.65
N GLU A 93 1.39 -12.51 -1.70
CA GLU A 93 1.41 -11.47 -2.74
C GLU A 93 1.07 -10.09 -2.17
N ALA A 94 0.09 -9.99 -1.28
CA ALA A 94 -0.31 -8.73 -0.67
C ALA A 94 0.81 -8.13 0.20
N ASP A 95 1.52 -8.95 0.95
CA ASP A 95 2.69 -8.54 1.73
C ASP A 95 3.83 -8.07 0.82
N GLU A 96 4.13 -8.77 -0.27
CA GLU A 96 5.12 -8.34 -1.26
C GLU A 96 4.78 -6.97 -1.85
N ARG A 97 3.52 -6.75 -2.28
CA ARG A 97 3.10 -5.44 -2.82
C ARG A 97 3.15 -4.33 -1.77
N LYS A 98 2.87 -4.66 -0.52
CA LYS A 98 2.97 -3.71 0.59
C LYS A 98 4.42 -3.28 0.81
N ASP A 99 5.36 -4.22 0.78
CA ASP A 99 6.79 -3.91 0.90
C ASP A 99 7.30 -3.05 -0.27
N GLU A 100 6.88 -3.37 -1.50
CA GLU A 100 7.19 -2.55 -2.68
C GLU A 100 6.68 -1.10 -2.52
N TYR A 101 5.45 -0.93 -2.02
CA TYR A 101 4.89 0.39 -1.74
C TYR A 101 5.71 1.13 -0.66
N LEU A 102 6.10 0.45 0.42
CA LEU A 102 6.90 1.06 1.49
C LEU A 102 8.27 1.53 0.99
N GLU A 103 8.95 0.74 0.16
CA GLU A 103 10.24 1.13 -0.43
C GLU A 103 10.10 2.27 -1.44
N SER A 104 9.02 2.29 -2.23
CA SER A 104 8.71 3.41 -3.12
C SER A 104 8.50 4.71 -2.34
N ARG A 105 7.71 4.63 -1.25
CA ARG A 105 7.43 5.77 -0.38
C ARG A 105 8.69 6.29 0.31
N LYS A 106 9.57 5.40 0.75
CA LYS A 106 10.89 5.76 1.32
C LYS A 106 11.76 6.48 0.29
N THR A 107 11.78 5.98 -0.95
CA THR A 107 12.50 6.61 -2.06
C THR A 107 11.95 8.01 -2.34
N ARG A 108 10.64 8.16 -2.48
CA ARG A 108 9.97 9.46 -2.68
C ARG A 108 10.32 10.46 -1.59
N LYS A 109 10.22 10.05 -0.32
CA LYS A 109 10.58 10.89 0.84
C LYS A 109 12.04 11.36 0.81
N THR A 110 12.94 10.55 0.25
CA THR A 110 14.35 10.93 0.11
C THR A 110 14.51 12.09 -0.88
N TYR A 111 13.77 12.08 -1.99
CA TYR A 111 13.75 13.19 -2.95
C TYR A 111 13.07 14.43 -2.38
N ASP A 112 11.99 14.30 -1.62
CA ASP A 112 11.37 15.43 -0.92
C ASP A 112 12.35 16.10 0.04
N ASN A 113 13.02 15.31 0.88
CA ASN A 113 14.04 15.81 1.80
C ASN A 113 15.19 16.50 1.07
N LEU A 114 15.58 16.00 -0.10
CA LEU A 114 16.60 16.63 -0.93
C LEU A 114 16.12 17.98 -1.50
N LYS A 115 14.87 18.04 -1.95
CA LYS A 115 14.23 19.29 -2.42
C LYS A 115 14.20 20.33 -1.30
N GLU A 116 13.77 19.94 -0.11
CA GLU A 116 13.73 20.83 1.06
C GLU A 116 15.13 21.36 1.42
N LYS A 117 16.14 20.47 1.51
CA LYS A 117 17.52 20.89 1.77
C LYS A 117 18.08 21.84 0.70
N THR A 118 17.73 21.60 -0.57
CA THR A 118 18.16 22.46 -1.68
C THR A 118 17.48 23.83 -1.61
N TYR A 119 16.21 23.85 -1.23
CA TYR A 119 15.45 25.08 -1.02
C TYR A 119 16.02 25.92 0.13
N GLN A 120 16.33 25.29 1.26
CA GLN A 120 16.95 25.98 2.39
C GLN A 120 18.31 26.59 2.02
N ARG A 121 19.13 25.90 1.22
CA ARG A 121 20.39 26.46 0.70
C ARG A 121 20.16 27.66 -0.21
N PHE A 122 19.20 27.56 -1.11
CA PHE A 122 18.82 28.68 -1.99
C PHE A 122 18.42 29.92 -1.18
N LEU A 123 17.61 29.77 -0.13
CA LEU A 123 17.24 30.89 0.75
C LEU A 123 18.44 31.51 1.48
N GLN A 124 19.40 30.68 1.92
CA GLN A 124 20.62 31.16 2.56
C GLN A 124 21.53 31.91 1.58
N GLU A 125 21.58 31.49 0.32
CA GLU A 125 22.35 32.16 -0.73
C GLU A 125 21.74 33.51 -1.09
N GLU A 126 20.41 33.58 -1.28
CA GLU A 126 19.71 34.86 -1.53
C GLU A 126 19.92 35.85 -0.38
N GLN A 127 19.81 35.41 0.88
CA GLN A 127 20.10 36.28 2.04
C GLN A 127 21.54 36.80 2.05
N LYS A 128 22.51 35.97 1.67
CA LYS A 128 23.93 36.38 1.58
C LYS A 128 24.16 37.36 0.44
N GLU A 129 23.50 37.19 -0.71
CA GLU A 129 23.58 38.14 -1.81
C GLU A 129 22.93 39.48 -1.44
N GLU A 130 21.73 39.46 -0.84
CA GLU A 130 21.06 40.67 -0.35
C GLU A 130 21.94 41.43 0.65
N ALA A 131 22.55 40.73 1.62
CA ALA A 131 23.47 41.34 2.58
C ALA A 131 24.68 42.00 1.91
N LYS A 132 25.27 41.36 0.89
CA LYS A 132 26.38 41.94 0.10
C LYS A 132 25.93 43.19 -0.65
N VAL A 133 24.73 43.19 -1.24
CA VAL A 133 24.19 44.36 -1.95
C VAL A 133 23.98 45.53 -0.97
N ILE A 134 23.45 45.26 0.22
CA ILE A 134 23.29 46.28 1.27
C ILE A 134 24.65 46.89 1.66
N ASP A 135 25.66 46.06 1.91
CA ASP A 135 27.00 46.52 2.28
C ASP A 135 27.65 47.40 1.19
N GLN A 136 27.47 47.02 -0.09
CA GLN A 136 27.92 47.83 -1.23
C GLN A 136 27.20 49.18 -1.30
N ILE A 137 25.89 49.23 -1.06
CA ILE A 137 25.11 50.48 -1.05
C ILE A 137 25.57 51.39 0.11
N VAL A 138 25.77 50.83 1.31
CA VAL A 138 26.27 51.58 2.47
C VAL A 138 27.66 52.16 2.18
N SER A 139 28.57 51.34 1.64
CA SER A 139 29.91 51.78 1.26
C SER A 139 29.88 52.90 0.20
N TYR A 140 29.05 52.77 -0.83
CA TYR A 140 28.88 53.80 -1.86
C TYR A 140 28.32 55.12 -1.29
N THR A 141 27.28 55.06 -0.46
CA THR A 141 26.67 56.25 0.15
C THR A 141 27.61 56.94 1.14
N TYR A 142 28.38 56.18 1.93
CA TYR A 142 29.39 56.71 2.84
C TYR A 142 30.51 57.44 2.08
N THR A 143 31.04 56.83 1.02
CA THR A 143 32.09 57.44 0.17
C THR A 143 31.62 58.73 -0.48
N LYS A 144 30.32 58.82 -0.84
CA LYS A 144 29.71 60.02 -1.44
C LYS A 144 29.47 61.16 -0.45
N LYS A 145 29.38 60.89 0.87
CA LYS A 145 29.23 61.92 1.91
C LYS A 145 30.55 62.54 2.36
N ILE A 146 31.68 61.89 2.08
CA ILE A 146 33.03 62.33 2.50
C ILE A 146 33.73 63.17 1.40
N LYS A 147 33.24 63.10 0.16
CA LYS A 147 33.54 64.08 -0.89
C LYS A 147 32.63 65.29 -0.78
#